data_AF-A0A2D8EVP5-F1
#
_entry.id   AF-A0A2D8EVP5-F1
#
_cell.length_a   1.000
_cell.length_b   1.000
_cell.length_c   1.000
_cell.angle_alpha   90.00
_cell.angle_beta   90.00
_cell.angle_gamma   90.00
#
_symmetry.space_group_name_H-M   'P 1'
#
loop_
_entity.id
_entity.type
_entity.pdbx_description
1 polymer ?
#
loop_
_entity_poly.entity_id
_entity_poly.type
_entity_poly.pdbx_seq_one_letter_code
_entity_poly.pdbx_strand_id
1 'polypeptide(L)'
;MSAEDEYDLFDSGRGATLFEDAKAPFDGSSEIQCGAEIQVGADNTDLANISSFQKIAQQSTIKGRFFKFRCKITSDNNKVRAKVHDLKFTVNFEKRVESGEDITSSASGTTITFTNGFFATPSIGIAGQGMQTGDYFSITSKSKTGFTIQFFNASNTGISRIFDFQAVGHGLKST
;
A
#
# COMPACT_ATOMS: atom_id res chain seq x y z
N MET A 1 16.99 -9.02 13.58
CA MET A 1 17.46 -10.38 13.25
C MET A 1 18.85 -10.49 13.84
N SER A 2 19.13 -11.57 14.57
CA SER A 2 20.49 -11.97 14.90
C SER A 2 20.88 -13.21 14.10
N ALA A 3 22.18 -13.38 13.87
CA ALA A 3 22.76 -14.60 13.34
C ALA A 3 23.53 -15.27 14.49
N GLU A 4 23.37 -16.58 14.66
CA GLU A 4 24.11 -17.31 15.69
C GLU A 4 24.49 -18.71 15.17
N ASP A 5 25.72 -19.11 15.48
CA ASP A 5 26.18 -20.51 15.41
C ASP A 5 26.16 -21.09 16.83
N GLU A 6 25.16 -21.90 17.16
CA GLU A 6 25.04 -22.50 18.50
C GLU A 6 26.11 -23.58 18.77
N TYR A 7 26.90 -23.96 17.76
CA TYR A 7 27.92 -24.99 17.84
C TYR A 7 29.35 -24.43 17.90
N ASP A 8 29.57 -23.13 17.66
CA ASP A 8 30.86 -22.46 17.89
C ASP A 8 30.98 -22.05 19.36
N LEU A 9 31.23 -23.04 20.22
CA LEU A 9 31.50 -22.82 21.64
C LEU A 9 32.93 -22.35 21.83
N PHE A 10 33.17 -21.50 22.84
CA PHE A 10 34.51 -21.02 23.20
C PHE A 10 35.53 -22.15 23.36
N ASP A 11 35.12 -23.29 23.94
CA ASP A 11 35.98 -24.45 24.21
C ASP A 11 35.97 -25.50 23.09
N SER A 12 35.39 -25.20 21.93
CA SER A 12 35.39 -26.11 20.77
C SER A 12 36.77 -26.20 20.08
N GLY A 13 37.75 -25.42 20.53
CA GLY A 13 39.14 -25.39 20.06
C GLY A 13 39.32 -24.88 18.63
N ARG A 14 38.24 -24.77 17.83
CA ARG A 14 38.27 -24.34 16.42
C ARG A 14 39.32 -25.08 15.59
N GLY A 15 39.54 -26.35 15.91
CA GLY A 15 40.56 -27.21 15.28
C GLY A 15 41.98 -27.04 15.82
N ALA A 16 42.19 -26.28 16.88
CA ALA A 16 43.46 -26.06 17.57
C ALA A 16 43.42 -26.55 19.03
N THR A 17 44.55 -27.03 19.53
CA THR A 17 44.71 -27.49 20.93
C THR A 17 45.16 -26.38 21.88
N LEU A 18 45.82 -25.34 21.36
CA LEU A 18 46.24 -24.16 22.10
C LEU A 18 45.50 -22.94 21.57
N PHE A 19 45.15 -22.00 22.46
CA PHE A 19 44.43 -20.79 22.08
C PHE A 19 45.18 -19.97 21.02
N GLU A 20 46.50 -19.91 21.11
CA GLU A 20 47.34 -19.11 20.20
C GLU A 20 47.44 -19.68 18.78
N ASP A 21 47.07 -20.95 18.60
CA ASP A 21 47.03 -21.63 17.30
C ASP A 21 45.63 -21.56 16.65
N ALA A 22 44.63 -21.01 17.36
CA ALA A 22 43.27 -20.91 16.85
C ALA A 22 43.17 -19.82 15.76
N LYS A 23 42.55 -20.17 14.63
CA LYS A 23 42.40 -19.26 13.50
C LYS A 23 41.24 -18.27 13.72
N ALA A 24 41.50 -16.99 13.46
CA ALA A 24 40.49 -15.92 13.43
C ALA A 24 39.41 -16.17 12.34
N PRO A 25 38.20 -15.58 12.44
CA PRO A 25 37.76 -14.57 13.41
C PRO A 25 37.32 -15.13 14.78
N PHE A 26 37.79 -14.52 15.87
CA PHE A 26 37.38 -14.86 17.25
C PHE A 26 35.89 -14.59 17.52
N ASP A 27 35.32 -13.63 16.80
CA ASP A 27 33.92 -13.19 16.92
C ASP A 27 32.94 -14.00 16.04
N GLY A 28 33.41 -15.07 15.38
CA GLY A 28 32.57 -15.91 14.51
C GLY A 28 32.37 -15.35 13.10
N SER A 29 31.58 -16.06 12.29
CA SER A 29 31.24 -15.68 10.90
C SER A 29 29.78 -15.96 10.55
N SER A 30 28.92 -16.04 11.56
CA SER A 30 27.54 -16.48 11.42
C SER A 30 26.70 -15.51 10.58
N GLU A 31 27.07 -14.23 10.61
CA GLU A 31 26.39 -13.10 9.97
C GLU A 31 26.49 -13.12 8.45
N ILE A 32 27.53 -13.76 7.91
CA ILE A 32 27.71 -13.94 6.46
C ILE A 32 27.18 -15.30 5.95
N GLN A 33 26.82 -16.21 6.87
CA GLN A 33 26.41 -17.58 6.57
C GLN A 33 24.89 -17.79 6.66
N CYS A 34 24.14 -16.80 7.17
CA CYS A 34 22.69 -16.82 7.16
C CYS A 34 22.10 -15.44 6.91
N GLY A 35 20.81 -15.42 6.59
CA GLY A 35 20.08 -14.18 6.40
C GLY A 35 18.59 -14.39 6.47
N ALA A 36 17.87 -13.29 6.60
CA ALA A 36 16.43 -13.25 6.41
C ALA A 36 16.05 -12.01 5.62
N GLU A 37 15.15 -12.17 4.67
CA GLU A 37 14.64 -11.08 3.87
C GLU A 37 13.12 -11.09 3.82
N ILE A 38 12.57 -9.88 3.85
CA ILE A 38 11.14 -9.67 3.76
C ILE A 38 10.74 -9.66 2.29
N GLN A 39 9.69 -10.40 1.97
CA GLN A 39 9.19 -10.50 0.62
C GLN A 39 7.67 -10.38 0.57
N VAL A 40 7.18 -9.97 -0.59
CA VAL A 40 5.77 -9.73 -0.88
C VAL A 40 5.44 -10.24 -2.26
N GLY A 41 4.28 -10.88 -2.38
CA GLY A 41 3.66 -11.20 -3.66
C GLY A 41 2.30 -10.51 -3.73
N ALA A 42 1.87 -10.17 -4.95
CA ALA A 42 0.61 -9.48 -5.17
C ALA A 42 -0.10 -10.03 -6.40
N ASP A 43 -1.43 -10.02 -6.37
CA ASP A 43 -2.30 -10.39 -7.49
C ASP A 43 -3.56 -9.52 -7.51
N ASN A 44 -4.18 -9.38 -8.67
CA ASN A 44 -5.38 -8.55 -8.84
C ASN A 44 -6.69 -9.34 -8.76
N THR A 45 -6.64 -10.67 -8.79
CA THR A 45 -7.81 -11.53 -8.98
C THR A 45 -8.02 -12.49 -7.81
N ASP A 46 -6.97 -13.15 -7.32
CA ASP A 46 -7.07 -14.14 -6.24
C ASP A 46 -5.77 -14.25 -5.41
N LEU A 47 -5.91 -14.49 -4.10
CA LEU A 47 -4.82 -14.83 -3.21
C LEU A 47 -4.10 -16.13 -3.65
N ALA A 48 -4.81 -17.09 -4.25
CA ALA A 48 -4.25 -18.36 -4.70
C ALA A 48 -3.19 -18.21 -5.81
N ASN A 49 -3.34 -17.20 -6.68
CA ASN A 49 -2.44 -16.96 -7.82
C ASN A 49 -1.04 -16.50 -7.41
N ILE A 50 -0.89 -16.00 -6.17
CA ILE A 50 0.37 -15.45 -5.68
C ILE A 50 1.36 -16.60 -5.41
N SER A 51 2.25 -16.81 -6.38
CA SER A 51 3.34 -17.79 -6.38
C SER A 51 4.73 -17.15 -6.46
N SER A 52 4.83 -15.94 -7.00
CA SER A 52 6.06 -15.14 -7.07
C SER A 52 6.12 -14.11 -5.95
N PHE A 53 7.33 -13.84 -5.47
CA PHE A 53 7.58 -12.90 -4.38
C PHE A 53 8.81 -12.05 -4.71
N GLN A 54 8.71 -10.75 -4.44
CA GLN A 54 9.81 -9.80 -4.56
C GLN A 54 10.28 -9.34 -3.18
N LYS A 55 11.56 -8.99 -3.06
CA LYS A 55 12.17 -8.48 -1.83
C LYS A 55 11.73 -7.04 -1.53
N ILE A 56 11.49 -6.74 -0.26
CA ILE A 56 11.33 -5.37 0.26
C ILE A 56 12.53 -5.05 1.15
N ALA A 57 13.29 -4.00 0.82
CA ALA A 57 14.45 -3.58 1.60
C ALA A 57 14.11 -2.59 2.73
N GLN A 58 13.26 -1.60 2.47
CA GLN A 58 12.76 -0.64 3.49
C GLN A 58 11.32 -0.19 3.18
N GLN A 59 11.06 0.13 1.91
CA GLN A 59 9.75 0.49 1.38
C GLN A 59 9.63 0.05 -0.07
N SER A 60 8.42 -0.24 -0.53
CA SER A 60 8.13 -0.56 -1.92
C SER A 60 6.68 -0.19 -2.25
N THR A 61 6.44 0.26 -3.48
CA THR A 61 5.10 0.53 -4.02
C THR A 61 4.67 -0.64 -4.87
N ILE A 62 3.58 -1.31 -4.48
CA ILE A 62 3.11 -2.53 -5.13
C ILE A 62 1.65 -2.39 -5.52
N LYS A 63 1.37 -2.68 -6.79
CA LYS A 63 0.01 -2.74 -7.31
C LYS A 63 -0.56 -4.14 -7.09
N GLY A 64 -1.75 -4.22 -6.51
CA GLY A 64 -2.42 -5.48 -6.23
C GLY A 64 -3.72 -5.27 -5.47
N ARG A 65 -4.60 -6.27 -5.51
CA ARG A 65 -5.78 -6.36 -4.65
C ARG A 65 -5.58 -7.36 -3.51
N PHE A 66 -4.83 -8.42 -3.79
CA PHE A 66 -4.45 -9.45 -2.84
C PHE A 66 -2.94 -9.39 -2.62
N PHE A 67 -2.51 -9.59 -1.38
CA PHE A 67 -1.11 -9.54 -1.00
C PHE A 67 -0.77 -10.72 -0.10
N LYS A 68 0.35 -11.40 -0.36
CA LYS A 68 0.98 -12.33 0.58
C LYS A 68 2.30 -11.76 1.04
N PHE A 69 2.56 -11.87 2.33
CA PHE A 69 3.81 -11.45 2.94
C PHE A 69 4.53 -12.68 3.47
N ARG A 70 5.84 -12.74 3.28
CA ARG A 70 6.67 -13.81 3.84
C ARG A 70 8.04 -13.29 4.27
N CYS A 71 8.64 -13.98 5.22
CA CYS A 71 10.06 -13.86 5.53
C CYS A 71 10.77 -15.07 4.93
N LYS A 72 11.71 -14.84 4.00
CA LYS A 72 12.57 -15.89 3.45
C LYS A 72 13.83 -15.95 4.30
N ILE A 73 13.99 -17.05 5.02
CA ILE A 73 15.20 -17.33 5.82
C ILE A 73 16.11 -18.22 4.98
N THR A 74 17.39 -17.86 4.91
CA THR A 74 18.44 -18.62 4.23
C THR A 74 19.56 -18.92 5.20
N SER A 75 20.15 -20.11 5.07
CA SER A 75 21.39 -20.47 5.75
C SER A 75 22.21 -21.35 4.83
N ASP A 76 23.47 -20.97 4.65
CA ASP A 76 24.46 -21.70 3.86
C ASP A 76 25.28 -22.67 4.73
N ASN A 77 25.05 -22.64 6.05
CA ASN A 77 25.70 -23.51 7.03
C ASN A 77 24.62 -24.16 7.93
N ASN A 78 24.65 -25.49 8.06
CA ASN A 78 23.69 -26.25 8.86
C ASN A 78 23.78 -25.99 10.38
N LYS A 79 24.84 -25.32 10.84
CA LYS A 79 25.07 -24.93 12.24
C LYS A 79 24.66 -23.49 12.54
N VAL A 80 24.53 -22.66 11.51
CA VAL A 80 24.16 -21.25 11.64
C VAL A 80 22.67 -21.04 11.39
N ARG A 81 22.04 -20.20 12.21
CA ARG A 81 20.61 -19.87 12.09
C ARG A 81 20.39 -18.36 12.19
N ALA A 82 19.55 -17.85 11.29
CA ALA A 82 19.00 -16.51 11.42
C ALA A 82 17.80 -16.54 12.39
N LYS A 83 17.89 -15.81 13.49
CA LYS A 83 16.83 -15.67 14.50
C LYS A 83 16.02 -14.40 14.21
N VAL A 84 14.77 -14.59 13.78
CA VAL A 84 13.80 -13.50 13.57
C VAL A 84 12.97 -13.35 14.84
N HIS A 85 13.13 -12.23 15.56
CA HIS A 85 12.41 -11.99 16.82
C HIS A 85 11.03 -11.41 16.61
N ASP A 86 10.92 -10.43 15.69
CA ASP A 86 9.67 -9.78 15.33
C ASP A 86 9.55 -9.66 13.82
N LEU A 87 8.33 -9.85 13.33
CA LEU A 87 7.96 -9.63 11.94
C LEU A 87 6.66 -8.82 11.88
N LYS A 88 6.74 -7.61 11.33
CA LYS A 88 5.59 -6.71 11.18
C LYS A 88 5.53 -6.17 9.76
N PHE A 89 4.31 -6.09 9.23
CA PHE A 89 4.00 -5.44 7.97
C PHE A 89 3.01 -4.31 8.21
N THR A 90 3.29 -3.14 7.65
CA THR A 90 2.35 -2.01 7.64
C THR A 90 2.02 -1.71 6.19
N VAL A 91 0.74 -1.76 5.84
CA VAL A 91 0.26 -1.43 4.50
C VAL A 91 -0.45 -0.09 4.58
N ASN A 92 0.02 0.87 3.79
CA ASN A 92 -0.64 2.15 3.60
C ASN A 92 -1.11 2.25 2.16
N PHE A 93 -2.39 2.53 1.96
CA PHE A 93 -2.89 2.83 0.63
C PHE A 93 -2.58 4.29 0.28
N GLU A 94 -2.00 4.49 -0.89
CA GLU A 94 -1.78 5.82 -1.42
C GLU A 94 -3.13 6.52 -1.62
N LYS A 95 -3.21 7.77 -1.15
CA LYS A 95 -4.38 8.62 -1.40
C LYS A 95 -4.40 8.98 -2.88
N ARG A 96 -5.54 8.81 -3.50
CA ARG A 96 -5.80 9.20 -4.87
C ARG A 96 -6.75 10.37 -4.89
N VAL A 97 -6.47 11.33 -5.77
CA VAL A 97 -7.36 12.43 -6.11
C VAL A 97 -7.80 12.25 -7.55
N GLU A 98 -9.07 12.50 -7.80
CA GLU A 98 -9.62 12.65 -9.14
C GLU A 98 -10.42 13.95 -9.16
N SER A 99 -10.24 14.75 -10.19
CA SER A 99 -10.91 16.05 -10.32
C SER A 99 -11.53 16.23 -11.68
N GLY A 100 -12.41 17.22 -11.77
CA GLY A 100 -12.92 17.74 -13.02
C GLY A 100 -13.15 19.23 -12.83
N GLU A 101 -12.86 19.99 -13.87
CA GLU A 101 -12.81 21.45 -13.85
C GLU A 101 -13.83 22.01 -14.84
N ASP A 102 -14.40 23.17 -14.51
CA ASP A 102 -15.31 23.97 -15.34
C ASP A 102 -16.48 23.17 -15.94
N ILE A 103 -17.01 22.21 -15.17
CA ILE A 103 -18.12 21.37 -15.63
C ILE A 103 -19.42 22.15 -15.56
N THR A 104 -20.10 22.29 -16.70
CA THR A 104 -21.46 22.87 -16.73
C THR A 104 -22.49 21.82 -16.29
N SER A 105 -23.20 22.11 -15.19
CA SER A 105 -24.25 21.23 -14.69
C SER A 105 -25.54 21.35 -15.50
N SER A 106 -26.29 20.25 -15.59
CA SER A 106 -27.69 20.29 -16.05
C SER A 106 -28.61 20.73 -14.92
N ALA A 107 -29.69 21.44 -15.26
CA ALA A 107 -30.75 21.80 -14.30
C ALA A 107 -31.43 20.57 -13.68
N SER A 108 -31.42 19.44 -14.38
CA SER A 108 -31.97 18.16 -13.91
C SER A 108 -30.94 17.28 -13.17
N GLY A 109 -29.71 17.78 -13.00
CA GLY A 109 -28.60 17.04 -12.41
C GLY A 109 -27.63 16.46 -13.45
N THR A 110 -26.36 16.36 -13.05
CA THR A 110 -25.24 15.85 -13.84
C THR A 110 -24.63 14.66 -13.13
N THR A 111 -24.51 13.53 -13.84
CA THR A 111 -23.78 12.35 -13.35
C THR A 111 -22.32 12.46 -13.73
N ILE A 112 -21.45 12.36 -12.73
CA ILE A 112 -20.00 12.32 -12.87
C ILE A 112 -19.54 10.89 -12.67
N THR A 113 -18.87 10.35 -13.69
CA THR A 113 -18.27 9.02 -13.66
C THR A 113 -16.76 9.17 -13.53
N PHE A 114 -16.20 8.52 -12.53
CA PHE A 114 -14.76 8.46 -12.36
C PHE A 114 -14.13 7.59 -13.44
N THR A 115 -13.04 8.06 -14.04
CA THR A 115 -12.21 7.34 -15.02
C THR A 115 -11.79 5.98 -14.45
N ASN A 116 -11.39 5.98 -13.17
CA ASN A 116 -11.08 4.76 -12.43
C ASN A 116 -11.87 4.73 -11.13
N GLY A 117 -12.51 3.60 -10.83
CA GLY A 117 -13.20 3.43 -9.55
C GLY A 117 -12.23 3.48 -8.36
N PHE A 118 -12.68 4.05 -7.24
CA PHE A 118 -12.00 3.96 -5.95
C PHE A 118 -12.25 2.60 -5.28
N PHE A 119 -11.39 2.20 -4.35
CA PHE A 119 -11.62 0.98 -3.55
C PHE A 119 -12.80 1.13 -2.58
N ALA A 120 -12.94 2.32 -2.00
CA ALA A 120 -14.05 2.74 -1.14
C ALA A 120 -14.65 4.05 -1.68
N THR A 121 -15.90 4.34 -1.32
CA THR A 121 -16.57 5.58 -1.75
C THR A 121 -15.74 6.79 -1.27
N PRO A 122 -15.22 7.65 -2.18
CA PRO A 122 -14.30 8.74 -1.83
C PRO A 122 -15.02 9.87 -1.10
N SER A 123 -14.31 10.80 -0.46
CA SER A 123 -14.87 12.13 -0.13
C SER A 123 -14.98 12.98 -1.39
N ILE A 124 -16.00 13.83 -1.50
CA ILE A 124 -16.20 14.72 -2.65
C ILE A 124 -16.28 16.14 -2.14
N GLY A 125 -15.42 17.01 -2.67
CA GLY A 125 -15.50 18.46 -2.55
C GLY A 125 -16.00 19.06 -3.87
N ILE A 126 -16.81 20.11 -3.77
CA ILE A 126 -17.36 20.84 -4.91
C ILE A 126 -17.02 22.32 -4.74
N ALA A 127 -16.54 22.95 -5.80
CA ALA A 127 -16.39 24.39 -5.89
C ALA A 127 -17.36 24.91 -6.96
N GLY A 128 -18.51 25.43 -6.53
CA GLY A 128 -19.49 26.03 -7.44
C GLY A 128 -19.08 27.45 -7.83
N GLN A 129 -19.22 27.78 -9.11
CA GLN A 129 -18.90 29.08 -9.69
C GLN A 129 -20.18 29.84 -10.06
N GLY A 130 -20.17 31.17 -9.91
CA GLY A 130 -21.33 32.01 -10.25
C GLY A 130 -22.56 31.77 -9.39
N MET A 131 -22.38 31.31 -8.15
CA MET A 131 -23.47 31.03 -7.20
C MET A 131 -24.13 32.35 -6.77
N GLN A 132 -25.45 32.41 -6.89
CA GLN A 132 -26.26 33.52 -6.38
C GLN A 132 -26.69 33.24 -4.94
N THR A 133 -27.12 34.28 -4.23
CA THR A 133 -27.60 34.16 -2.85
C THR A 133 -28.75 33.14 -2.76
N GLY A 134 -28.55 32.12 -1.92
CA GLY A 134 -29.53 31.05 -1.70
C GLY A 134 -29.44 29.90 -2.70
N ASP A 135 -28.53 29.94 -3.67
CA ASP A 135 -28.22 28.76 -4.47
C ASP A 135 -27.54 27.69 -3.60
N TYR A 136 -27.87 26.43 -3.85
CA TYR A 136 -27.26 25.28 -3.18
C TYR A 136 -27.15 24.09 -4.14
N PHE A 137 -26.46 23.03 -3.72
CA PHE A 137 -26.38 21.79 -4.47
C PHE A 137 -26.70 20.58 -3.60
N SER A 138 -27.09 19.50 -4.24
CA SER A 138 -27.24 18.18 -3.64
C SER A 138 -26.35 17.18 -4.35
N ILE A 139 -25.70 16.29 -3.58
CA ILE A 139 -24.96 15.14 -4.10
C ILE A 139 -25.75 13.88 -3.76
N THR A 140 -26.06 13.08 -4.78
CA THR A 140 -26.76 11.80 -4.66
C THR A 140 -25.98 10.69 -5.36
N SER A 141 -26.42 9.44 -5.20
CA SER A 141 -25.83 8.27 -5.88
C SER A 141 -24.32 8.13 -5.72
N LYS A 142 -23.78 8.61 -4.58
CA LYS A 142 -22.36 8.62 -4.30
C LYS A 142 -21.84 7.18 -4.16
N SER A 143 -20.87 6.82 -4.99
CA SER A 143 -20.36 5.46 -5.09
C SER A 143 -18.84 5.44 -5.32
N LYS A 144 -18.29 4.24 -5.41
CA LYS A 144 -16.89 4.01 -5.79
C LYS A 144 -16.56 4.49 -7.21
N THR A 145 -17.56 4.63 -8.07
CA THR A 145 -17.38 4.88 -9.51
C THR A 145 -17.91 6.23 -9.97
N GLY A 146 -18.53 7.01 -9.09
CA GLY A 146 -19.09 8.30 -9.45
C GLY A 146 -20.10 8.82 -8.46
N PHE A 147 -20.74 9.92 -8.83
CA PHE A 147 -21.80 10.57 -8.07
C PHE A 147 -22.69 11.37 -9.02
N THR A 148 -23.84 11.82 -8.53
CA THR A 148 -24.70 12.78 -9.23
C THR A 148 -24.75 14.07 -8.44
N ILE A 149 -24.67 15.21 -9.11
CA ILE A 149 -24.81 16.54 -8.52
C ILE A 149 -25.92 17.33 -9.22
N GLN A 150 -26.73 18.03 -8.46
CA GLN A 150 -27.74 18.96 -8.98
C GLN A 150 -27.70 20.26 -8.19
N PHE A 151 -27.73 21.38 -8.92
CA PHE A 151 -27.82 22.72 -8.34
C PHE A 151 -29.26 23.20 -8.32
N PHE A 152 -29.60 23.95 -7.29
CA PHE A 152 -30.92 24.52 -7.04
C PHE A 152 -30.78 25.99 -6.68
N ASN A 153 -31.75 26.80 -7.07
CA ASN A 153 -31.88 28.16 -6.55
C ASN A 153 -32.60 28.16 -5.19
N ALA A 154 -32.74 29.35 -4.60
CA ALA A 154 -33.44 29.56 -3.33
C ALA A 154 -34.91 29.09 -3.32
N SER A 155 -35.53 28.90 -4.49
CA SER A 155 -36.91 28.43 -4.66
C SER A 155 -37.02 26.92 -4.90
N ASN A 156 -35.92 26.16 -4.73
CA ASN A 156 -35.82 24.72 -5.01
C ASN A 156 -36.00 24.35 -6.49
N THR A 157 -35.84 25.29 -7.42
CA THR A 157 -35.84 25.00 -8.85
C THR A 157 -34.44 24.60 -9.30
N GLY A 158 -34.35 23.50 -10.05
CA GLY A 158 -33.10 23.05 -10.65
C GLY A 158 -32.51 24.08 -11.62
N ILE A 159 -31.21 24.34 -11.52
CA ILE A 159 -30.49 25.36 -12.29
C ILE A 159 -29.16 24.82 -12.81
N SER A 160 -28.62 25.46 -13.85
CA SER A 160 -27.28 25.19 -14.36
C SER A 160 -26.25 26.10 -13.69
N ARG A 161 -25.15 25.53 -13.22
CA ARG A 161 -23.96 26.21 -12.70
C ARG A 161 -22.71 25.55 -13.25
N ILE A 162 -21.60 26.29 -13.24
CA ILE A 162 -20.29 25.74 -13.53
C ILE A 162 -19.66 25.32 -12.20
N PHE A 163 -18.99 24.18 -12.16
CA PHE A 163 -18.34 23.71 -10.94
C PHE A 163 -17.09 22.89 -11.22
N ASP A 164 -16.21 22.91 -10.23
CA ASP A 164 -15.08 22.00 -10.13
C ASP A 164 -15.38 20.97 -9.05
N PHE A 165 -14.81 19.77 -9.17
CA PHE A 165 -14.89 18.78 -8.11
C PHE A 165 -13.53 18.17 -7.80
N GLN A 166 -13.37 17.74 -6.55
CA GLN A 166 -12.27 16.87 -6.14
C GLN A 166 -12.83 15.67 -5.38
N ALA A 167 -12.61 14.48 -5.92
CA ALA A 167 -12.87 13.21 -5.26
C ALA A 167 -11.56 12.68 -4.66
N VAL A 168 -11.50 12.58 -3.33
CA VAL A 168 -10.32 12.10 -2.60
C VAL A 168 -10.63 10.77 -1.95
N GLY A 169 -9.85 9.74 -2.28
CA GLY A 169 -10.03 8.39 -1.79
C GLY A 169 -8.74 7.59 -1.86
N HIS A 170 -8.86 6.28 -2.00
CA HIS A 170 -7.72 5.39 -2.18
C HIS A 170 -8.07 4.22 -3.08
N GLY A 171 -7.03 3.57 -3.59
CA GLY A 171 -7.12 2.41 -4.46
C GLY A 171 -7.53 2.74 -5.89
N LEU A 172 -7.22 1.79 -6.76
CA LEU A 172 -7.56 1.79 -8.18
C LEU A 172 -8.39 0.53 -8.44
N LYS A 173 -9.60 0.68 -8.97
CA LYS A 173 -10.25 -0.41 -9.67
C LYS A 173 -9.53 -0.54 -11.01
N SER A 174 -8.47 -1.35 -11.05
CA SER A 174 -7.96 -1.82 -12.35
C SER A 174 -9.12 -2.57 -13.00
N THR A 175 -9.59 -2.06 -14.14
CA THR A 175 -10.28 -2.88 -15.11
C THR A 175 -9.37 -4.01 -15.57
#